data_AF-A0A7L4QS57-F1
#
_entry.id   AF-A0A7L4QS57-F1
#
_cell.length_a   1.000
_cell.length_b   1.000
_cell.length_c   1.000
_cell.angle_alpha   90.00
_cell.angle_beta   90.00
_cell.angle_gamma   90.00
#
_symmetry.space_group_name_H-M   'P 1'
#
loop_
_entity.id
_entity.type
_entity.pdbx_description
1 polymer ?
#
loop_
_entity_poly.entity_id
_entity_poly.type
_entity_poly.pdbx_seq_one_letter_code
_entity_poly.pdbx_strand_id
1 'polypeptide(L)' 'GPLCEEKKIPYLFINKQNDIGAASGLEVGSTAAAIVKPGKAKDLIDEIAKQISDLRA' A
#
# COMPACT_ATOMS: atom_id res chain seq x y z
N GLY A 1 4.16 -2.28 10.30
CA GLY A 1 4.22 -1.73 11.67
C GLY A 1 3.19 -2.45 12.53
N PRO A 2 3.37 -2.52 13.86
CA PRO A 2 2.55 -3.36 14.75
C PRO A 2 1.05 -3.07 14.59
N LEU A 3 0.70 -1.79 14.41
CA LEU A 3 -0.67 -1.34 14.23
C LEU A 3 -1.39 -1.92 12.99
N CYS A 4 -0.65 -2.16 11.88
CA CYS A 4 -1.24 -2.75 10.67
C CYS A 4 -1.51 -4.24 10.86
N GLU A 5 -0.67 -4.94 11.63
CA GLU A 5 -0.84 -6.37 11.91
C GLU A 5 -1.98 -6.60 12.90
N GLU A 6 -2.08 -5.76 13.94
CA GLU A 6 -3.20 -5.76 14.89
C GLU A 6 -4.54 -5.54 14.20
N LYS A 7 -4.57 -4.66 13.20
CA LYS A 7 -5.78 -4.36 12.41
C LYS A 7 -5.98 -5.29 11.22
N LYS A 8 -5.07 -6.26 10.99
CA LYS A 8 -5.07 -7.15 9.81
C LYS A 8 -5.15 -6.39 8.48
N ILE A 9 -4.48 -5.25 8.39
CA ILE A 9 -4.40 -4.43 7.18
C ILE A 9 -3.15 -4.85 6.40
N PRO A 10 -3.29 -5.27 5.12
CA PRO A 10 -2.15 -5.61 4.29
C PRO A 10 -1.29 -4.37 4.05
N TYR A 11 0.03 -4.54 4.17
CA TYR A 11 1.01 -3.47 3.94
C TYR A 11 2.27 -4.02 3.28
N LEU A 12 2.95 -3.18 2.51
CA LEU A 12 4.22 -3.49 1.87
C LEU A 12 5.21 -2.33 2.05
N PHE A 13 6.49 -2.62 1.90
CA PHE A 13 7.55 -1.62 1.96
C PHE A 13 8.06 -1.32 0.56
N ILE A 14 8.24 -0.03 0.27
CA ILE A 14 8.72 0.46 -1.02
C ILE A 14 10.10 1.09 -0.79
N ASN A 15 11.04 0.84 -1.71
CA ASN A 15 12.44 1.23 -1.54
C ASN A 15 12.69 2.74 -1.64
N LYS A 16 11.81 3.50 -2.32
CA LYS A 16 12.00 4.92 -2.59
C LYS A 16 10.76 5.72 -2.18
N GLN A 17 10.94 6.67 -1.28
CA GLN A 17 9.87 7.59 -0.86
C GLN A 17 9.32 8.45 -2.01
N ASN A 18 10.16 8.74 -3.02
CA ASN A 18 9.76 9.54 -4.18
C ASN A 18 8.73 8.79 -5.04
N ASP A 19 8.82 7.46 -5.13
CA ASP A 19 7.89 6.66 -5.93
C ASP A 19 6.48 6.70 -5.31
N ILE A 20 6.39 6.70 -3.98
CA ILE A 20 5.11 6.84 -3.25
C ILE A 20 4.47 8.21 -3.53
N GLY A 21 5.28 9.27 -3.43
CA GLY A 21 4.85 10.64 -3.71
C GLY A 21 4.31 10.79 -5.13
N ALA A 22 5.13 10.42 -6.11
CA ALA A 22 4.78 10.51 -7.53
C ALA A 22 3.53 9.69 -7.88
N ALA A 23 3.41 8.45 -7.39
CA ALA A 23 2.23 7.61 -7.61
C ALA A 23 0.96 8.18 -6.94
N SER A 24 1.13 8.97 -5.87
CA SER A 24 0.04 9.67 -5.18
C SER A 24 -0.27 11.05 -5.78
N GLY A 25 0.42 11.45 -6.85
CA GLY A 25 0.25 12.76 -7.49
C GLY A 25 0.91 13.92 -6.73
N LEU A 26 1.91 13.63 -5.89
CA LEU A 26 2.68 14.61 -5.13
C LEU A 26 4.02 14.89 -5.82
N GLU A 27 4.44 16.15 -5.82
CA GLU A 27 5.76 16.58 -6.32
C GLU A 27 6.89 16.32 -5.30
N VAL A 28 6.53 15.90 -4.09
CA VAL A 28 7.45 15.57 -3.00
C VAL A 28 7.35 14.09 -2.64
N GLY A 29 8.44 13.54 -2.12
CA GLY A 29 8.46 12.17 -1.61
C GLY A 29 7.52 12.00 -0.42
N SER A 30 6.96 10.80 -0.27
CA SER A 30 6.14 10.42 0.87
C SER A 30 6.72 9.21 1.58
N THR A 31 6.72 9.22 2.91
CA THR A 31 7.19 8.10 3.73
C THR A 31 6.18 6.94 3.78
N ALA A 32 4.90 7.24 3.58
CA ALA A 32 3.83 6.25 3.57
C ALA A 32 2.62 6.76 2.75
N ALA A 33 1.83 5.82 2.23
CA ALA A 33 0.53 6.12 1.64
C ALA A 33 -0.47 5.06 2.09
N ALA A 34 -1.74 5.47 2.25
CA ALA A 34 -2.83 4.57 2.62
C ALA A 34 -4.00 4.77 1.65
N ILE A 35 -4.49 3.68 1.09
CA ILE A 35 -5.64 3.70 0.19
C ILE A 35 -6.91 3.62 1.03
N VAL A 36 -7.65 4.73 1.13
CA VAL A 36 -8.92 4.79 1.89
C VAL A 36 -10.11 4.37 1.03
N LYS A 37 -10.08 4.71 -0.27
CA LYS A 37 -11.14 4.36 -1.22
C LYS A 37 -10.52 3.87 -2.54
N PRO A 38 -10.65 2.58 -2.88
CA PRO A 38 -10.00 1.99 -4.06
C PRO A 38 -10.64 2.40 -5.39
N GLY A 39 -11.90 2.85 -5.37
CA GLY A 39 -12.60 3.30 -6.59
C GLY A 39 -12.64 2.21 -7.66
N LYS A 40 -12.19 2.55 -8.87
CA LYS A 40 -12.13 1.63 -10.03
C LYS A 40 -11.03 0.58 -9.92
N ALA A 41 -10.05 0.76 -9.04
CA ALA A 41 -8.91 -0.13 -8.88
C ALA A 41 -9.16 -1.23 -7.82
N LYS A 42 -10.43 -1.45 -7.43
CA LYS A 42 -10.79 -2.37 -6.35
C LYS A 42 -10.29 -3.79 -6.62
N ASP A 43 -10.56 -4.33 -7.80
CA ASP A 43 -10.19 -5.71 -8.13
C ASP A 43 -8.67 -5.90 -8.12
N LEU A 44 -7.93 -4.91 -8.65
CA LEU A 44 -6.47 -4.91 -8.63
C LEU A 44 -5.91 -4.85 -7.20
N ILE A 45 -6.50 -4.03 -6.33
CA ILE A 45 -6.07 -3.91 -4.93
C ILE A 45 -6.37 -5.20 -4.16
N ASP A 46 -7.51 -5.84 -4.41
CA ASP A 46 -7.87 -7.12 -3.78
C ASP A 46 -6.90 -8.24 -4.23
N GLU A 47 -6.46 -8.24 -5.50
CA GLU A 47 -5.41 -9.14 -6.00
C GLU A 47 -4.05 -8.90 -5.33
N ILE A 48 -3.62 -7.63 -5.26
CA ILE A 48 -2.35 -7.25 -4.61
C ILE A 48 -2.37 -7.61 -3.12
N ALA A 49 -3.49 -7.38 -2.43
CA ALA A 49 -3.64 -7.73 -1.02
C ALA A 49 -3.47 -9.24 -0.79
N LYS A 50 -4.00 -10.07 -1.70
CA LYS A 50 -3.80 -11.52 -1.67
C LYS A 50 -2.33 -11.89 -1.88
N GLN A 51 -1.67 -11.32 -2.89
CA GLN A 51 -0.24 -11.56 -3.14
C GLN A 51 0.63 -11.15 -1.95
N ILE A 52 0.33 -10.03 -1.29
CA ILE A 52 1.05 -9.58 -0.08
C ILE A 52 0.84 -10.57 1.08
N SER A 53 -0.37 -11.10 1.23
CA SER A 53 -0.65 -12.13 2.23
C SER A 53 0.14 -13.41 1.96
N ASP A 54 0.21 -13.83 0.70
CA ASP A 54 0.95 -15.04 0.28
C ASP A 54 2.46 -14.86 0.45
N LEU A 55 3.00 -13.66 0.20
CA LEU A 55 4.43 -13.34 0.40
C LEU A 55 4.86 -13.29 1.88
N ARG A 56 3.91 -13.12 2.80
CA ARG A 56 4.14 -13.05 4.25
C ARG A 56 3.81 -14.34 4.99
N ALA A 57 3.20 -15.31 4.30
CA ALA A 57 2.94 -16.66 4.81
C ALA A 57 4.24 -17.47 4.93
#